data_AF-A0A520MRG9-F1
#
_entry.id   AF-A0A520MRG9-F1
#
_cell.length_a   1.000
_cell.length_b   1.000
_cell.length_c   1.000
_cell.angle_alpha   90.00
_cell.angle_beta   90.00
_cell.angle_gamma   90.00
#
_symmetry.space_group_name_H-M   'P 1'
#
loop_
_entity.id
_entity.type
_entity.pdbx_description
1 polymer ?
#
loop_
_entity_poly.entity_id
_entity_poly.type
_entity_poly.pdbx_seq_one_letter_code
_entity_poly.pdbx_strand_id
1 'polypeptide(L)' 'MFKQTTATIISSILIATVMTGIVSFFVTAINSGQFPPNISEWVRAWMLAWAIGTPGVLMLSPLSKNIGIAFSDDPRDN' A
#
# COMPACT_ATOMS: atom_id res chain seq x y z
N MET A 1 11.22 -0.03 22.42
CA MET A 1 11.31 1.23 21.64
C MET A 1 11.79 0.90 20.24
N PHE A 2 10.89 0.73 19.28
CA PHE A 2 11.27 0.49 17.88
C PHE A 2 12.00 1.73 17.37
N LYS A 3 13.34 1.70 17.33
CA LYS A 3 14.12 2.67 16.55
C LYS A 3 13.89 2.33 15.09
N GLN A 4 12.80 2.81 14.51
CA GLN A 4 12.68 2.84 13.05
C GLN A 4 13.74 3.81 12.56
N THR A 5 14.87 3.28 12.10
CA THR A 5 15.88 4.09 11.43
C THR A 5 15.21 4.74 10.22
N THR A 6 15.55 5.99 9.90
CA THR A 6 15.05 6.69 8.71
C THR A 6 15.14 5.82 7.45
N ALA A 7 16.21 5.02 7.34
CA ALA A 7 16.39 4.02 6.30
C ALA A 7 15.24 3.00 6.23
N THR A 8 14.78 2.45 7.36
CA THR A 8 13.68 1.49 7.42
C THR A 8 12.37 2.10 6.92
N ILE A 9 12.06 3.34 7.33
CA ILE A 9 10.84 4.05 6.90
C ILE A 9 10.88 4.27 5.38
N ILE A 10 12.01 4.79 4.87
CA ILE A 10 12.20 5.02 3.44
C ILE A 10 12.09 3.72 2.65
N SER A 11 12.76 2.65 3.09
CA SER A 11 12.69 1.34 2.44
C SER A 11 11.27 0.77 2.42
N SER A 12 10.51 0.89 3.51
CA SER A 12 9.12 0.43 3.57
C SER A 12 8.22 1.20 2.61
N ILE A 13 8.35 2.53 2.54
CA ILE A 13 7.60 3.37 1.60
C ILE A 13 7.95 3.02 0.15
N LEU A 14 9.24 2.84 -0.15
CA LEU A 14 9.73 2.47 -1.47
C LEU A 14 9.14 1.13 -1.92
N ILE A 15 9.24 0.10 -1.07
CA ILE A 15 8.73 -1.24 -1.37
C ILE A 15 7.21 -1.21 -1.56
N ALA A 16 6.46 -0.54 -0.67
CA ALA A 16 5.01 -0.43 -0.80
C ALA A 16 4.61 0.27 -2.12
N THR A 17 5.28 1.37 -2.45
CA THR A 17 5.02 2.12 -3.68
C THR A 17 5.28 1.27 -4.93
N VAL A 18 6.43 0.59 -4.98
CA VAL A 18 6.80 -0.29 -6.09
C VAL A 18 5.80 -1.44 -6.24
N MET A 19 5.44 -2.12 -5.15
CA MET A 19 4.48 -3.23 -5.19
C MET A 19 3.10 -2.78 -5.68
N THR A 20 2.59 -1.63 -5.23
CA THR A 20 1.30 -1.11 -5.73
C THR A 20 1.35 -0.76 -7.21
N GLY A 21 2.48 -0.23 -7.70
CA GLY A 21 2.70 0.05 -9.12
C GLY A 21 2.68 -1.22 -9.96
N ILE A 22 3.41 -2.25 -9.56
CA ILE A 22 3.47 -3.54 -10.27
C ILE A 22 2.08 -4.19 -10.36
N VAL A 23 1.36 -4.29 -9.24
CA VAL A 23 0.01 -4.88 -9.23
C VAL A 23 -0.93 -4.07 -10.12
N SER A 24 -0.92 -2.74 -9.98
CA SER A 24 -1.74 -1.83 -10.81
C SER A 24 -1.45 -1.99 -12.31
N PHE A 25 -0.18 -2.18 -12.69
CA PHE A 25 0.22 -2.37 -14.08
C PHE A 25 -0.44 -3.61 -14.69
N PHE A 26 -0.33 -4.75 -14.03
CA PHE A 26 -0.93 -5.99 -14.52
C PHE A 26 -2.47 -5.93 -14.52
N VAL A 27 -3.08 -5.35 -13.48
CA VAL A 27 -4.53 -5.13 -13.44
C VAL A 27 -4.99 -4.26 -14.61
N THR A 28 -4.27 -3.19 -14.91
CA THR A 28 -4.57 -2.30 -16.05
C THR A 28 -4.40 -3.03 -17.38
N ALA A 29 -3.35 -3.84 -17.52
CA ALA A 29 -3.12 -4.64 -18.73
C ALA A 29 -4.25 -5.65 -18.99
N ILE A 30 -4.68 -6.35 -17.93
CA ILE A 30 -5.77 -7.32 -17.99
C ILE A 30 -7.09 -6.63 -18.34
N ASN A 31 -7.42 -5.53 -17.66
CA ASN A 31 -8.69 -4.84 -17.85
C ASN A 31 -8.78 -4.08 -19.17
N SER A 32 -7.66 -3.60 -19.71
CA SER A 32 -7.63 -2.94 -21.02
C SER A 32 -7.53 -3.93 -22.19
N GLY A 33 -7.20 -5.19 -21.92
CA GLY A 33 -6.89 -6.17 -22.96
C GLY A 33 -5.59 -5.88 -23.73
N GLN A 34 -4.77 -4.94 -23.25
CA GLN A 34 -3.54 -4.51 -23.91
C GLN A 34 -2.31 -4.80 -23.04
N PHE A 35 -1.32 -5.48 -23.62
CA PHE A 35 -0.04 -5.74 -22.97
C PHE A 35 1.14 -5.29 -23.87
N PRO A 36 1.97 -4.32 -23.43
CA PRO A 36 1.85 -3.55 -22.20
C PRO A 36 0.65 -2.56 -22.27
N PRO A 37 0.04 -2.21 -21.12
CA PRO A 37 -1.00 -1.20 -21.06
C PRO A 37 -0.44 0.17 -21.49
N ASN A 38 -1.32 1.09 -21.85
CA ASN A 38 -0.92 2.48 -22.08
C ASN A 38 -0.25 3.06 -20.83
N ILE A 39 1.07 3.27 -20.89
CA ILE A 39 1.88 3.70 -19.75
C ILE A 39 1.42 5.08 -19.24
N SER A 40 1.04 6.00 -20.12
CA SER A 40 0.63 7.35 -19.72
C SER A 40 -0.67 7.34 -18.91
N GLU A 41 -1.63 6.54 -19.34
CA GLU A 41 -2.93 6.39 -18.66
C GLU A 41 -2.77 5.59 -17.37
N TRP A 42 -1.97 4.53 -17.39
CA TRP A 42 -1.64 3.74 -16.21
C TRP A 42 -0.98 4.59 -15.13
N VAL A 43 0.08 5.35 -15.44
CA VAL A 43 0.77 6.20 -14.46
C VAL A 43 -0.20 7.25 -13.90
N ARG A 44 -1.02 7.87 -14.75
CA ARG A 44 -2.00 8.87 -14.31
C ARG A 44 -3.03 8.28 -13.35
N ALA A 45 -3.60 7.12 -13.70
CA ALA A 45 -4.58 6.43 -12.86
C ALA A 45 -3.96 5.92 -11.55
N TRP A 46 -2.76 5.32 -11.62
CA TRP A 46 -2.03 4.83 -10.46
C TRP A 46 -1.65 5.95 -9.50
N MET A 47 -1.12 7.08 -10.01
CA MET A 47 -0.75 8.23 -9.16
C MET A 47 -1.96 8.83 -8.45
N LEU A 48 -3.12 8.93 -9.14
CA LEU A 48 -4.35 9.40 -8.52
C LEU A 48 -4.82 8.45 -7.42
N ALA A 49 -4.84 7.14 -7.69
CA ALA A 49 -5.22 6.13 -6.70
C ALA A 49 -4.26 6.11 -5.51
N TRP A 50 -2.96 6.20 -5.74
CA TRP A 50 -1.92 6.22 -4.71
C TRP A 50 -2.02 7.47 -3.83
N ALA A 51 -2.23 8.65 -4.44
CA ALA A 51 -2.34 9.92 -3.74
C ALA A 51 -3.58 10.01 -2.83
N ILE A 52 -4.68 9.34 -3.19
CA ILE A 52 -5.91 9.30 -2.39
C ILE A 52 -5.88 8.13 -1.39
N GLY A 53 -5.44 6.95 -1.84
CA GLY A 53 -5.43 5.72 -1.05
C GLY A 53 -4.41 5.75 0.09
N THR A 54 -3.22 6.31 -0.14
CA THR A 54 -2.15 6.35 0.87
C THR A 54 -2.58 7.16 2.12
N PRO A 55 -3.08 8.40 2.00
CA PRO A 55 -3.66 9.11 3.15
C PRO A 55 -4.81 8.36 3.80
N GLY A 56 -5.69 7.73 3.01
CA GLY A 56 -6.79 6.92 3.53
C GLY A 56 -6.31 5.78 4.41
N VAL A 57 -5.31 5.03 3.97
CA VAL A 57 -4.71 3.94 4.77
C VAL A 57 -4.07 4.46 6.05
N LEU A 58 -3.39 5.61 6.01
CA LEU A 58 -2.81 6.21 7.22
C LEU A 58 -3.90 6.62 8.23
N MET A 59 -5.01 7.17 7.76
CA MET A 59 -6.17 7.49 8.62
C MET A 59 -6.82 6.23 9.22
N LEU A 60 -6.82 5.11 8.49
CA LEU A 60 -7.37 3.83 8.95
C LEU A 60 -6.37 3.01 9.80
N SER A 61 -5.09 3.38 9.81
CA SER A 61 -4.04 2.69 10.59
C SER A 61 -4.39 2.41 12.06
N PRO A 62 -4.96 3.34 12.85
CA PRO A 62 -5.36 3.04 14.23
C PRO A 62 -6.47 1.99 14.32
N LEU A 63 -7.38 1.93 13.34
CA LEU A 63 -8.42 0.90 13.29
C LEU A 63 -7.80 -0.48 13.03
N SER A 64 -6.86 -0.57 12.09
CA SER A 64 -6.13 -1.82 11.81
C SER A 64 -5.40 -2.34 13.05
N LYS A 65 -4.82 -1.44 13.85
CA LYS A 65 -4.19 -1.81 15.13
C LYS A 65 -5.20 -2.37 16.13
N ASN A 66 -6.35 -1.70 16.29
CA ASN A 66 -7.36 -2.12 17.25
C ASN A 66 -7.99 -3.47 16.87
N ILE A 67 -8.23 -3.69 15.57
CA ILE A 67 -8.71 -4.98 15.05
C ILE A 67 -7.66 -6.07 15.29
N GLY A 68 -6.38 -5.77 15.02
CA GLY A 68 -5.30 -6.73 15.26
C GLY A 68 -5.21 -7.18 16.72
N ILE A 69 -5.43 -6.27 17.68
CA ILE A 69 -5.48 -6.62 19.10
C ILE A 69 -6.73 -7.46 19.42
N ALA A 70 -7.90 -7.10 18.87
CA ALA A 70 -9.14 -7.84 19.12
C ALA A 70 -9.11 -9.30 18.61
N PHE A 71 -8.30 -9.58 17.59
CA PHE A 71 -8.09 -10.93 17.04
C PHE A 71 -6.76 -11.56 17.47
N SER A 72 -5.99 -10.88 18.33
CA SER A 72 -4.76 -11.42 18.86
C SER A 72 -5.10 -12.43 19.96
N ASP A 73 -4.58 -13.64 19.82
CA ASP A 73 -4.66 -14.70 20.83
C ASP A 73 -3.44 -14.68 21.77
N ASP A 74 -2.67 -13.58 21.81
CA ASP A 74 -1.46 -13.47 22.62
C ASP A 74 -1.84 -13.20 24.09
N PRO A 75 -1.60 -14.10 25.06
CA PRO A 75 -2.01 -13.93 26.45
C PRO A 75 -1.40 -12.71 27.20
N ARG A 76 -0.64 -11.87 26.50
CA ARG A 76 -0.04 -10.60 26.96
C ARG A 76 -0.89 -9.38 26.59
N ASP A 77 -1.95 -9.54 25.80
CA ASP A 77 -2.84 -8.46 25.36
C ASP A 77 -4.08 -8.24 26.28
N ASN A 78 -4.29 -9.14 27.26
CA ASN A 78 -5.31 -9.10 28.32
C ASN A 78 -4.93 -8.25 29.54
#